data_AF-A0A2A2HBU8-F1
#
_entry.id   AF-A0A2A2HBU8-F1
#
_cell.length_a   1.000
_cell.length_b   1.000
_cell.length_c   1.000
_cell.angle_alpha   90.00
_cell.angle_beta   90.00
_cell.angle_gamma   90.00
#
_symmetry.space_group_name_H-M   'P 1'
#
loop_
_entity.id
_entity.type
_entity.pdbx_description
1 polymer ?
#
loop_
_entity_poly.entity_id
_entity_poly.type
_entity_poly.pdbx_seq_one_letter_code
_entity_poly.pdbx_strand_id
1 'polypeptide(L)'
;MAFMCFVCAFFTRFTEGFVLIIILGYLIMNRDKFIKICTKVKLRNFIVFVCIIGSVICAVYLIKQGTIPFISQFLEVSKSSQVSSVNIGYELNPYYYLENIPQLLTTLNSSLTYDITLTSVFNKPTILSYIILALSGIGIVLMFYPLCKNVSKYSKSDKIVLLICMILFVLLIITYTHITYLVSELIFLVAVLLLYEKLPYKFKQLDILMLLWMGVFILMHSYHPVKVDRYIVATFIPIIYFMIKTITKIPHKNIKTPTIILLILLIILLPINASYMASLTHPNEHTTDEKNTANWLKEYDPNYMNENLASDRGVAFSWYLKKYTYTSIPRVLEANNQTIDEALESINSTYYIDSTSNLTDIKGYHIIYNSNNTQQEIKIYQKN
;
A
#
# COMPACT_ATOMS: atom_id res chain seq x y z
N MET A 1 19.58 -2.52 13.43
CA MET A 1 18.48 -1.54 13.55
C MET A 1 17.65 -1.45 12.28
N ALA A 2 18.16 -0.96 11.14
CA ALA A 2 17.35 -0.79 9.91
C ALA A 2 16.57 -2.06 9.48
N PHE A 3 17.22 -3.23 9.49
CA PHE A 3 16.54 -4.49 9.18
C PHE A 3 15.50 -4.91 10.24
N MET A 4 15.74 -4.60 11.52
CA MET A 4 14.75 -4.84 12.59
C MET A 4 13.51 -3.98 12.35
N CYS A 5 13.71 -2.70 12.02
CA CYS A 5 12.63 -1.78 11.66
C CYS A 5 11.90 -2.25 10.40
N PHE A 6 12.60 -2.80 9.40
CA PHE A 6 11.97 -3.40 8.22
C PHE A 6 11.09 -4.60 8.59
N VAL A 7 11.58 -5.53 9.41
CA VAL A 7 10.79 -6.68 9.85
C VAL A 7 9.54 -6.20 10.60
N CYS A 8 9.67 -5.26 11.53
CA CYS A 8 8.52 -4.67 12.22
C CYS A 8 7.55 -3.99 11.24
N ALA A 9 8.04 -3.20 10.28
CA ALA A 9 7.22 -2.51 9.29
C ALA A 9 6.46 -3.51 8.41
N PHE A 10 7.15 -4.54 7.90
CA PHE A 10 6.59 -5.60 7.08
C PHE A 10 5.45 -6.35 7.76
N PHE A 11 5.61 -6.69 9.04
CA PHE A 11 4.58 -7.36 9.81
C PHE A 11 3.47 -6.41 10.28
N THR A 12 3.71 -5.11 10.34
CA THR A 12 2.67 -4.10 10.60
C THR A 12 1.81 -3.86 9.35
N ARG A 13 2.44 -3.83 8.18
CA ARG A 13 1.81 -3.59 6.88
C ARG A 13 2.57 -4.33 5.78
N PHE A 14 1.88 -5.23 5.08
CA PHE A 14 2.55 -6.07 4.08
C PHE A 14 3.13 -5.26 2.91
N THR A 15 2.51 -4.13 2.57
CA THR A 15 2.97 -3.19 1.55
C THR A 15 4.31 -2.54 1.90
N GLU A 16 4.77 -2.60 3.15
CA GLU A 16 6.11 -2.13 3.51
C GLU A 16 7.20 -3.13 3.10
N GLY A 17 6.83 -4.32 2.61
CA GLY A 17 7.78 -5.28 2.01
C GLY A 17 8.59 -4.68 0.87
N PHE A 18 8.04 -3.72 0.13
CA PHE A 18 8.72 -3.05 -0.97
C PHE A 18 9.87 -2.14 -0.52
N VAL A 19 9.92 -1.77 0.78
CA VAL A 19 11.11 -1.12 1.37
C VAL A 19 12.37 -1.97 1.20
N LEU A 20 12.23 -3.29 1.03
CA LEU A 20 13.36 -4.17 0.74
C LEU A 20 14.10 -3.75 -0.54
N ILE A 21 13.40 -3.33 -1.59
CA ILE A 21 14.02 -2.85 -2.85
C ILE A 21 14.89 -1.62 -2.57
N ILE A 22 14.40 -0.71 -1.72
CA ILE A 22 15.11 0.50 -1.31
C ILE A 22 16.36 0.15 -0.50
N ILE A 23 16.25 -0.80 0.44
CA ILE A 23 17.37 -1.33 1.23
C ILE A 23 18.42 -1.95 0.31
N LEU A 24 18.00 -2.79 -0.64
CA LEU A 24 18.91 -3.42 -1.62
C LEU A 24 19.62 -2.37 -2.46
N GLY A 25 18.90 -1.37 -2.97
CA GLY A 25 19.48 -0.23 -3.68
C GLY A 25 20.55 0.49 -2.85
N TYR A 26 20.26 0.80 -1.58
CA TYR A 26 21.23 1.40 -0.66
C TYR A 26 22.46 0.52 -0.43
N LEU A 27 22.28 -0.80 -0.26
CA LEU A 27 23.39 -1.74 -0.07
C LEU A 27 24.29 -1.82 -1.30
N ILE A 28 23.73 -1.82 -2.50
CA ILE A 28 24.48 -1.82 -3.76
C ILE A 28 25.30 -0.52 -3.87
N MET A 29 24.67 0.64 -3.63
CA MET A 29 25.36 1.94 -3.63
C MET A 29 26.52 2.03 -2.62
N ASN A 30 26.51 1.20 -1.57
CA ASN A 30 27.55 1.13 -0.54
C ASN A 30 28.29 -0.22 -0.52
N ARG A 31 28.33 -0.92 -1.66
CA ARG A 31 28.83 -2.30 -1.77
C ARG A 31 30.17 -2.52 -1.09
N ASP A 32 31.15 -1.64 -1.30
CA ASP A 32 32.50 -1.81 -0.72
C ASP A 32 32.49 -1.77 0.82
N LYS A 33 31.67 -0.89 1.41
CA LYS A 33 31.50 -0.81 2.86
C LYS A 33 30.74 -2.04 3.37
N PHE A 34 29.71 -2.46 2.64
CA PHE A 34 28.91 -3.63 3.00
C PHE A 34 29.75 -4.91 3.01
N ILE A 35 30.54 -5.17 1.95
CA ILE A 35 31.42 -6.33 1.85
C ILE A 35 32.43 -6.37 3.01
N LYS A 36 33.00 -5.22 3.39
CA LYS A 36 33.93 -5.13 4.54
C LYS A 36 33.27 -5.50 5.87
N ILE A 37 31.98 -5.20 6.04
CA ILE A 37 31.23 -5.46 7.28
C ILE A 37 30.68 -6.89 7.31
N CYS A 38 30.34 -7.46 6.15
CA CYS A 38 29.75 -8.79 5.99
C CYS A 38 30.77 -9.93 6.17
N THR A 39 31.29 -10.05 7.38
CA THR A 39 32.00 -11.27 7.82
C THR A 39 31.03 -12.44 7.93
N LYS A 40 31.51 -13.67 7.71
CA LYS A 40 30.71 -14.91 7.84
C LYS A 40 29.96 -14.98 9.18
N VAL A 41 30.60 -14.55 10.27
CA VAL A 41 30.01 -14.54 11.62
C VAL A 41 28.84 -13.56 11.71
N LYS A 42 29.00 -12.33 11.21
CA LYS A 42 27.92 -11.34 11.24
C LYS A 42 26.76 -11.73 10.32
N LEU A 43 27.05 -12.31 9.16
CA LEU A 43 26.02 -12.83 8.26
C LEU A 43 25.23 -13.98 8.90
N ARG A 44 25.93 -14.93 9.53
CA ARG A 44 25.29 -16.02 10.29
C ARG A 44 24.41 -15.47 11.41
N ASN A 45 24.93 -14.56 12.23
CA ASN A 45 24.16 -13.97 13.34
C ASN A 45 22.94 -13.19 12.83
N PHE A 46 23.06 -12.54 11.68
CA PHE A 46 21.95 -11.88 11.02
C PHE A 46 20.87 -12.89 10.58
N ILE A 47 21.26 -13.96 9.89
CA ILE A 47 20.32 -15.02 9.45
C ILE A 47 19.61 -15.63 10.66
N VAL A 48 20.35 -15.99 11.72
CA VAL A 48 19.77 -16.52 12.96
C VAL A 48 18.79 -15.54 13.58
N PHE A 49 19.12 -14.24 13.62
CA PHE A 49 18.22 -13.21 14.10
C PHE A 49 16.92 -13.13 13.28
N VAL A 50 17.01 -13.16 11.94
CA VAL A 50 15.83 -13.18 11.06
C VAL A 50 14.96 -14.40 11.33
N CYS A 51 15.57 -15.58 11.45
CA CYS A 51 14.86 -16.82 11.74
C CYS A 51 14.13 -16.75 13.08
N ILE A 52 14.79 -16.30 14.15
CA ILE A 52 14.17 -16.20 15.49
C ILE A 52 12.98 -15.24 15.47
N ILE A 53 13.15 -14.03 14.95
CA ILE A 53 12.06 -13.05 14.90
C ILE A 53 10.91 -13.55 14.01
N GLY A 54 11.24 -14.11 12.84
CA GLY A 54 10.26 -14.70 11.94
C GLY A 54 9.45 -15.80 12.64
N SER A 55 10.11 -16.72 13.35
CA SER A 55 9.46 -17.79 14.10
C SER A 55 8.55 -17.27 15.22
N VAL A 56 9.00 -16.29 16.01
CA VAL A 56 8.19 -15.69 17.09
C VAL A 56 6.92 -15.06 16.52
N ILE A 57 7.06 -14.29 15.44
CA ILE A 57 5.91 -13.63 14.82
C ILE A 57 4.94 -14.65 14.20
N CYS A 58 5.47 -15.65 13.48
CA CYS A 58 4.65 -16.74 12.94
C CYS A 58 3.90 -17.48 14.04
N ALA A 59 4.56 -17.80 15.16
CA ALA A 59 3.93 -18.46 16.30
C ALA A 59 2.79 -17.61 16.89
N VAL A 60 2.98 -16.29 17.05
CA VAL A 60 1.92 -15.39 17.53
C VAL A 60 0.70 -15.42 16.59
N TYR A 61 0.91 -15.35 15.27
CA TYR A 61 -0.19 -15.41 14.30
C TYR A 61 -0.89 -16.77 14.31
N LEU A 62 -0.14 -17.87 14.33
CA LEU A 62 -0.72 -19.22 14.40
C LEU A 62 -1.54 -19.41 15.68
N ILE A 63 -1.04 -18.96 16.84
CA ILE A 63 -1.76 -19.07 18.12
C ILE A 63 -3.01 -18.19 18.15
N LYS A 64 -2.95 -16.96 17.61
CA LYS A 64 -4.04 -15.98 17.73
C LYS A 64 -5.05 -16.01 16.60
N GLN A 65 -4.67 -16.45 15.40
CA GLN A 65 -5.49 -16.39 14.20
C GLN A 65 -5.59 -17.74 13.46
N GLY A 66 -4.86 -18.77 13.90
CA GLY A 66 -4.87 -20.10 13.29
C GLY A 66 -4.15 -20.19 11.93
N THR A 67 -3.79 -19.05 11.33
CA THR A 67 -3.16 -18.96 10.01
C THR A 67 -2.10 -17.85 9.97
N ILE A 68 -1.28 -17.85 8.92
CA ILE A 68 -0.34 -16.75 8.63
C ILE A 68 -0.94 -15.92 7.49
N PRO A 69 -1.75 -14.88 7.79
CA PRO A 69 -2.53 -14.15 6.78
C PRO A 69 -1.66 -13.43 5.73
N PHE A 70 -0.39 -13.20 6.05
CA PHE A 70 0.53 -12.49 5.16
C PHE A 70 0.80 -13.26 3.86
N ILE A 71 1.00 -14.58 3.92
CA ILE A 71 1.42 -15.36 2.75
C ILE A 71 0.30 -15.40 1.72
N SER A 72 -0.94 -15.63 2.17
CA SER A 72 -2.11 -15.58 1.30
C SER A 72 -2.31 -14.19 0.72
N GLN A 73 -2.23 -13.13 1.53
CA GLN A 73 -2.36 -11.74 1.05
C GLN A 73 -1.28 -11.35 0.04
N PHE A 74 -0.01 -11.73 0.26
CA PHE A 74 1.07 -11.45 -0.67
C PHE A 74 0.87 -12.18 -2.01
N LEU A 75 0.41 -13.44 -1.96
CA LEU A 75 0.08 -14.22 -3.15
C LEU A 75 -1.16 -13.69 -3.87
N GLU A 76 -2.19 -13.27 -3.13
CA GLU A 76 -3.41 -12.63 -3.65
C GLU A 76 -3.08 -11.31 -4.36
N VAL A 77 -2.27 -10.45 -3.75
CA VAL A 77 -1.77 -9.18 -4.32
C VAL A 77 -0.95 -9.41 -5.59
N SER A 78 -0.21 -10.53 -5.66
CA SER A 78 0.57 -10.90 -6.84
C SER A 78 -0.28 -11.43 -8.01
N LYS A 79 -1.51 -11.89 -7.73
CA LYS A 79 -2.50 -12.38 -8.70
C LYS A 79 -3.63 -11.36 -8.76
N SER A 80 -3.43 -10.29 -9.53
CA SER A 80 -4.37 -9.16 -9.74
C SER A 80 -5.84 -9.53 -10.06
N SER A 81 -6.16 -10.80 -10.28
CA SER A 81 -7.48 -11.34 -10.62
C SER A 81 -8.44 -11.60 -9.43
N GLN A 82 -8.04 -11.35 -8.19
CA GLN A 82 -8.85 -11.74 -7.01
C GLN A 82 -9.59 -10.59 -6.30
N VAL A 83 -9.52 -9.37 -6.82
CA VAL A 83 -10.24 -8.23 -6.23
C VAL A 83 -11.50 -7.91 -7.02
N SER A 84 -12.63 -7.88 -6.33
CA SER A 84 -13.93 -7.59 -6.91
C SER A 84 -14.12 -6.11 -7.24
N SER A 85 -14.82 -5.82 -8.35
CA SER A 85 -15.17 -4.46 -8.81
C SER A 85 -16.04 -3.62 -7.88
N VAL A 86 -16.63 -4.25 -6.86
CA VAL A 86 -17.47 -3.57 -5.86
C VAL A 86 -16.71 -3.36 -4.55
N ASN A 87 -15.44 -3.77 -4.46
CA ASN A 87 -14.57 -3.19 -3.45
C ASN A 87 -14.55 -1.67 -3.70
N ILE A 88 -14.82 -0.88 -2.68
CA ILE A 88 -14.90 0.59 -2.79
C ILE A 88 -13.60 1.18 -3.32
N GLY A 89 -12.46 0.53 -3.04
CA GLY A 89 -11.17 0.91 -3.59
C GLY A 89 -10.84 0.27 -4.94
N TYR A 90 -11.75 -0.46 -5.60
CA TYR A 90 -11.43 -1.10 -6.88
C TYR A 90 -11.27 -0.05 -7.98
N GLU A 91 -10.06 0.02 -8.53
CA GLU A 91 -9.74 0.96 -9.59
C GLU A 91 -8.56 0.42 -10.40
N LEU A 92 -8.77 0.30 -11.71
CA LEU A 92 -7.81 -0.26 -12.66
C LEU A 92 -6.96 0.80 -13.34
N ASN A 93 -7.28 2.09 -13.19
CA ASN A 93 -6.48 3.16 -13.73
C ASN A 93 -5.06 3.12 -13.13
N PRO A 94 -4.02 2.82 -13.92
CA PRO A 94 -2.65 2.79 -13.43
C PRO A 94 -2.15 4.19 -13.06
N TYR A 95 -2.78 5.25 -13.53
CA TYR A 95 -2.42 6.63 -13.21
C TYR A 95 -3.17 7.17 -11.99
N TYR A 96 -4.05 6.39 -11.34
CA TYR A 96 -4.89 6.83 -10.23
C TYR A 96 -4.13 7.63 -9.16
N TYR A 97 -2.99 7.10 -8.69
CA TYR A 97 -2.22 7.78 -7.66
C TYR A 97 -1.55 9.05 -8.17
N LEU A 98 -1.11 9.08 -9.43
CA LEU A 98 -0.45 10.23 -10.06
C LEU A 98 -1.43 11.37 -10.35
N GLU A 99 -2.62 11.04 -10.84
CA GLU A 99 -3.70 11.99 -11.12
C GLU A 99 -4.22 12.64 -9.83
N ASN A 100 -4.26 11.87 -8.74
CA ASN A 100 -4.88 12.29 -7.49
C ASN A 100 -3.88 12.65 -6.38
N ILE A 101 -2.57 12.81 -6.68
CA ILE A 101 -1.59 13.23 -5.66
C ILE A 101 -2.05 14.51 -4.92
N PRO A 102 -2.60 15.54 -5.59
CA PRO A 102 -3.05 16.73 -4.87
C PRO A 102 -4.08 16.41 -3.79
N GLN A 103 -5.04 15.53 -4.08
CA GLN A 103 -6.09 15.11 -3.14
C GLN A 103 -5.51 14.22 -2.04
N LEU A 104 -4.53 13.40 -2.35
CA LEU A 104 -3.91 12.48 -1.40
C LEU A 104 -3.04 13.23 -0.39
N LEU A 105 -2.35 14.30 -0.80
CA LEU A 105 -1.47 15.07 0.10
C LEU A 105 -2.23 15.87 1.16
N THR A 106 -3.21 16.68 0.74
CA THR A 106 -4.03 17.46 1.67
C THR A 106 -5.39 17.79 1.04
N THR A 107 -6.47 17.51 1.77
CA THR A 107 -7.85 17.85 1.38
C THR A 107 -8.57 18.56 2.51
N LEU A 108 -9.63 19.31 2.16
CA LEU A 108 -10.57 19.86 3.13
C LEU A 108 -11.80 18.97 3.20
N ASN A 109 -12.14 18.53 4.42
CA ASN A 109 -13.30 17.69 4.75
C ASN A 109 -13.31 16.32 4.06
N SER A 110 -13.89 15.31 4.71
CA SER A 110 -14.36 14.08 4.07
C SER A 110 -15.85 14.21 3.81
N SER A 111 -16.32 13.66 2.68
CA SER A 111 -17.76 13.48 2.44
C SER A 111 -18.44 12.73 3.59
N LEU A 112 -19.74 12.93 3.79
CA LEU A 112 -20.52 12.22 4.81
C LEU A 112 -20.88 10.78 4.40
N THR A 113 -20.74 10.43 3.12
CA THR A 113 -21.01 9.09 2.60
C THR A 113 -19.82 8.16 2.78
N TYR A 114 -20.05 6.99 3.39
CA TYR A 114 -19.00 6.02 3.75
C TYR A 114 -18.07 5.65 2.58
N ASP A 115 -18.63 5.38 1.39
CA ASP A 115 -17.83 5.00 0.22
C ASP A 115 -16.87 6.11 -0.22
N ILE A 116 -17.26 7.36 0.04
CA ILE A 116 -16.49 8.57 -0.26
C ILE A 116 -15.55 8.94 0.90
N THR A 117 -15.80 8.48 2.13
CA THR A 117 -14.86 8.68 3.27
C THR A 117 -13.61 7.81 3.20
N LEU A 118 -13.68 6.67 2.51
CA LEU A 118 -12.58 5.70 2.47
C LEU A 118 -11.40 6.15 1.60
N THR A 119 -11.60 7.20 0.80
CA THR A 119 -10.54 7.81 -0.01
C THR A 119 -10.67 9.32 -0.10
N SER A 120 -9.54 10.00 -0.07
CA SER A 120 -9.46 11.45 -0.19
C SER A 120 -9.62 11.95 -1.61
N VAL A 121 -9.60 11.07 -2.62
CA VAL A 121 -9.63 11.41 -4.05
C VAL A 121 -10.89 12.17 -4.47
N PHE A 122 -12.02 11.93 -3.81
CA PHE A 122 -13.27 12.65 -4.08
C PHE A 122 -13.34 14.03 -3.40
N ASN A 123 -12.41 14.31 -2.48
CA ASN A 123 -12.38 15.59 -1.77
C ASN A 123 -11.59 16.62 -2.57
N LYS A 124 -11.89 17.90 -2.33
CA LYS A 124 -11.17 19.00 -2.99
C LYS A 124 -9.76 19.13 -2.40
N PRO A 125 -8.70 19.14 -3.24
CA PRO A 125 -7.34 19.35 -2.77
C PRO A 125 -7.15 20.78 -2.27
N THR A 126 -6.31 20.96 -1.26
CA THR A 126 -6.01 22.31 -0.75
C THR A 126 -4.99 23.03 -1.66
N ILE A 127 -4.95 24.37 -1.60
CA ILE A 127 -3.90 25.16 -2.28
C ILE A 127 -2.50 24.72 -1.81
N LEU A 128 -2.37 24.39 -0.53
CA LEU A 128 -1.11 23.92 0.05
C LEU A 128 -0.62 22.63 -0.61
N SER A 129 -1.54 21.76 -1.01
CA SER A 129 -1.20 20.54 -1.75
C SER A 129 -0.39 20.84 -3.02
N TYR A 130 -0.88 21.79 -3.82
CA TYR A 130 -0.22 22.22 -5.05
C TYR A 130 1.12 22.92 -4.77
N ILE A 131 1.21 23.69 -3.68
CA ILE A 131 2.48 24.31 -3.25
C ILE A 131 3.51 23.23 -2.91
N ILE A 132 3.13 22.23 -2.11
CA ILE A 132 4.01 21.10 -1.74
C ILE A 132 4.48 20.36 -3.01
N LEU A 133 3.55 20.08 -3.94
CA LEU A 133 3.87 19.41 -5.20
C LEU A 133 4.79 20.21 -6.09
N ALA A 134 4.54 21.52 -6.26
CA ALA A 134 5.39 22.39 -7.04
C ALA A 134 6.81 22.45 -6.47
N LEU A 135 6.94 22.61 -5.14
CA LEU A 135 8.24 22.63 -4.47
C LEU A 135 8.95 21.27 -4.59
N SER A 136 8.25 20.15 -4.43
CA SER A 136 8.81 18.81 -4.63
C SER A 136 9.29 18.60 -6.07
N GLY A 137 8.47 18.97 -7.06
CA GLY A 137 8.82 18.89 -8.48
C GLY A 137 10.06 19.71 -8.83
N ILE A 138 10.15 20.95 -8.33
CA ILE A 138 11.36 21.78 -8.47
C ILE A 138 12.57 21.07 -7.84
N GLY A 139 12.41 20.37 -6.73
CA GLY A 139 13.49 19.67 -6.03
C GLY A 139 14.06 18.51 -6.84
N ILE A 140 13.18 17.80 -7.55
CA ILE A 140 13.56 16.76 -8.52
C ILE A 140 14.26 17.38 -9.72
N VAL A 141 13.74 18.48 -10.28
CA VAL A 141 14.39 19.19 -11.40
C VAL A 141 15.79 19.68 -11.00
N LEU A 142 15.94 20.26 -9.81
CA LEU A 142 17.23 20.70 -9.28
C LEU A 142 18.22 19.55 -9.08
N MET A 143 17.74 18.33 -8.83
CA MET A 143 18.59 17.14 -8.76
C MET A 143 19.22 16.82 -10.11
N PHE A 144 18.45 16.93 -11.19
CA PHE A 144 18.90 16.61 -12.55
C PHE A 144 19.50 17.81 -13.30
N TYR A 145 19.29 19.04 -12.86
CA TYR A 145 19.81 20.25 -13.53
C TYR A 145 21.32 20.19 -13.84
N PRO A 146 22.21 19.77 -12.92
CA PRO A 146 23.64 19.70 -13.21
C PRO A 146 24.01 18.62 -14.25
N LEU A 147 23.21 17.56 -14.35
CA LEU A 147 23.34 16.54 -15.39
C LEU A 147 23.14 17.20 -16.76
N CYS A 148 21.98 17.84 -16.96
CA CYS A 148 21.60 18.49 -18.20
C CYS A 148 22.57 19.62 -18.61
N LYS A 149 23.02 20.42 -17.64
CA LYS A 149 23.94 21.55 -17.90
C LYS A 149 25.32 21.09 -18.40
N ASN A 150 25.78 19.91 -18.01
CA ASN A 150 27.14 19.44 -18.29
C ASN A 150 27.22 18.33 -19.34
N VAL A 151 26.12 17.96 -20.00
CA VAL A 151 26.08 16.86 -20.99
C VAL A 151 27.12 17.03 -22.11
N SER A 152 27.42 18.26 -22.53
CA SER A 152 28.43 18.52 -23.56
C SER A 152 29.83 18.07 -23.15
N LYS A 153 30.14 18.11 -21.84
CA LYS A 153 31.43 17.73 -21.27
C LYS A 153 31.58 16.23 -21.03
N TYR A 154 30.53 15.44 -21.28
CA TYR A 154 30.53 14.01 -21.00
C TYR A 154 31.31 13.25 -22.07
N SER A 155 32.04 12.22 -21.64
CA SER A 155 32.75 11.33 -22.55
C SER A 155 31.76 10.53 -23.42
N LYS A 156 32.27 9.85 -24.46
CA LYS A 156 31.44 9.00 -25.30
C LYS A 156 30.76 7.88 -24.50
N SER A 157 31.47 7.27 -23.54
CA SER A 157 30.91 6.23 -22.66
C SER A 157 29.82 6.77 -21.76
N ASP A 158 30.00 7.95 -21.17
CA ASP A 158 29.00 8.56 -20.28
C ASP A 158 27.71 8.90 -21.04
N LYS A 159 27.84 9.36 -22.29
CA LYS A 159 26.69 9.63 -23.17
C LYS A 159 25.94 8.34 -23.52
N ILE A 160 26.64 7.23 -23.73
CA ILE A 160 26.03 5.91 -23.95
C ILE A 160 25.27 5.46 -22.70
N VAL A 161 25.86 5.60 -21.51
CA VAL A 161 25.18 5.29 -20.24
C VAL A 161 23.91 6.13 -20.10
N LEU A 162 23.98 7.43 -20.37
CA LEU A 162 22.83 8.32 -20.31
C LEU A 162 21.73 7.89 -21.31
N LEU A 163 22.10 7.51 -22.53
CA LEU A 163 21.17 6.98 -23.52
C LEU A 163 20.51 5.68 -23.06
N ILE A 164 21.29 4.75 -22.48
CA ILE A 164 20.76 3.51 -21.90
C ILE A 164 19.75 3.83 -20.79
N CYS A 165 20.06 4.78 -19.89
CA CYS A 165 19.11 5.21 -18.87
C CYS A 165 17.81 5.76 -19.48
N MET A 166 17.90 6.60 -20.53
CA MET A 166 16.71 7.11 -21.23
C MET A 166 15.87 5.97 -21.84
N ILE A 167 16.52 5.00 -22.48
CA ILE A 167 15.84 3.82 -23.04
C ILE A 167 15.16 3.02 -21.92
N LEU A 168 15.82 2.81 -20.79
CA LEU A 168 15.23 2.12 -19.65
C LEU A 168 14.02 2.87 -19.07
N PHE A 169 14.03 4.21 -19.02
CA PHE A 169 12.86 4.98 -18.59
C PHE A 169 11.71 4.92 -19.60
N VAL A 170 12.00 4.86 -20.91
CA VAL A 170 10.95 4.63 -21.93
C VAL A 170 10.37 3.22 -21.78
N LEU A 171 11.23 2.21 -21.63
CA LEU A 171 10.79 0.84 -21.38
C LEU A 171 9.97 0.75 -20.09
N LEU A 172 10.33 1.47 -19.04
CA LEU A 172 9.57 1.54 -17.80
C LEU A 172 8.12 1.97 -18.05
N ILE A 173 7.90 3.02 -18.85
CA ILE A 173 6.55 3.50 -19.18
C ILE A 173 5.76 2.43 -19.93
N ILE A 174 6.40 1.68 -20.82
CA ILE A 174 5.76 0.59 -21.59
C ILE A 174 5.45 -0.61 -20.67
N THR A 175 6.40 -1.04 -19.85
CA THR A 175 6.22 -2.22 -18.98
C THR A 175 5.22 -1.94 -17.86
N TYR A 176 5.15 -0.68 -17.42
CA TYR A 176 4.23 -0.20 -16.38
C TYR A 176 2.76 -0.51 -16.70
N THR A 177 2.35 -0.48 -17.96
CA THR A 177 0.96 -0.71 -18.37
C THR A 177 0.68 -2.12 -18.91
N HIS A 178 1.70 -2.92 -19.24
CA HIS A 178 1.50 -4.11 -20.09
C HIS A 178 2.10 -5.44 -19.60
N ILE A 179 3.01 -5.45 -18.61
CA ILE A 179 3.69 -6.70 -18.21
C ILE A 179 3.36 -7.05 -16.75
N THR A 180 4.27 -6.76 -15.83
CA THR A 180 4.12 -6.97 -14.39
C THR A 180 4.85 -5.84 -13.69
N TYR A 181 4.35 -5.44 -12.52
CA TYR A 181 5.01 -4.39 -11.73
C TYR A 181 6.45 -4.78 -11.37
N LEU A 182 6.74 -6.06 -11.12
CA LEU A 182 8.09 -6.54 -10.78
C LEU A 182 9.13 -6.24 -11.87
N VAL A 183 8.76 -6.38 -13.14
CA VAL A 183 9.64 -6.03 -14.27
C VAL A 183 9.90 -4.53 -14.29
N SER A 184 8.85 -3.72 -14.11
CA SER A 184 8.96 -2.26 -14.03
C SER A 184 9.84 -1.82 -12.86
N GLU A 185 9.69 -2.43 -11.69
CA GLU A 185 10.54 -2.18 -10.51
C GLU A 185 12.01 -2.49 -10.79
N LEU A 186 12.29 -3.63 -11.43
CA LEU A 186 13.66 -4.02 -11.76
C LEU A 186 14.31 -3.05 -12.77
N ILE A 187 13.57 -2.68 -13.82
CA ILE A 187 14.02 -1.69 -14.81
C ILE A 187 14.32 -0.36 -14.12
N PHE A 188 13.41 0.10 -13.25
CA PHE A 188 13.57 1.34 -12.52
C PHE A 188 14.80 1.31 -11.59
N LEU A 189 14.98 0.24 -10.81
CA LEU A 189 16.14 0.05 -9.94
C LEU A 189 17.45 0.09 -10.73
N VAL A 190 17.52 -0.64 -11.84
CA VAL A 190 18.72 -0.66 -12.70
C VAL A 190 19.02 0.73 -13.28
N ALA A 191 17.99 1.43 -13.80
CA ALA A 191 18.16 2.78 -14.33
C ALA A 191 18.71 3.75 -13.27
N VAL A 192 18.15 3.72 -12.06
CA VAL A 192 18.57 4.57 -10.94
C VAL A 192 20.00 4.24 -10.48
N LEU A 193 20.37 2.96 -10.42
CA LEU A 193 21.74 2.56 -10.07
C LEU A 193 22.77 2.95 -11.13
N LEU A 194 22.43 2.83 -12.42
CA LEU A 194 23.29 3.30 -13.51
C LEU A 194 23.53 4.81 -13.43
N LEU A 195 22.47 5.58 -13.14
CA LEU A 195 22.59 7.03 -12.93
C LEU A 195 23.57 7.36 -11.79
N TYR A 196 23.54 6.59 -10.69
CA TYR A 196 24.38 6.84 -9.53
C TYR A 196 25.83 6.39 -9.71
N GLU A 197 26.05 5.19 -10.22
CA GLU A 197 27.39 4.58 -10.25
C GLU A 197 28.21 5.01 -11.46
N LYS A 198 27.58 5.11 -12.63
CA LYS A 198 28.29 5.16 -13.92
C LYS A 198 28.44 6.56 -14.49
N LEU A 199 27.60 7.51 -14.10
CA LEU A 199 27.72 8.87 -14.58
C LEU A 199 28.83 9.64 -13.84
N PRO A 200 29.51 10.57 -14.55
CA PRO A 200 30.57 11.39 -13.95
C PRO A 200 30.00 12.38 -12.92
N TYR A 201 28.75 12.80 -13.11
CA TYR A 201 28.03 13.59 -12.12
C TYR A 201 27.69 12.73 -10.90
N LYS A 202 28.27 13.09 -9.75
CA LYS A 202 28.01 12.42 -8.48
C LYS A 202 26.73 12.97 -7.84
N PHE A 203 25.62 12.31 -8.13
CA PHE A 203 24.39 12.53 -7.38
C PHE A 203 24.62 12.29 -5.89
N LYS A 204 23.94 13.07 -5.04
CA LYS A 204 23.95 12.76 -3.60
C LYS A 204 23.23 11.43 -3.41
N GLN A 205 23.82 10.53 -2.62
CA GLN A 205 23.22 9.21 -2.37
C GLN A 205 21.79 9.30 -1.84
N LEU A 206 21.52 10.25 -0.94
CA LEU A 206 20.18 10.46 -0.39
C LEU A 206 19.18 10.91 -1.45
N ASP A 207 19.60 11.72 -2.43
CA ASP A 207 18.74 12.14 -3.54
C ASP A 207 18.27 10.92 -4.37
N ILE A 208 19.21 10.04 -4.70
CA ILE A 208 18.94 8.80 -5.45
C ILE A 208 18.08 7.84 -4.63
N LEU A 209 18.33 7.73 -3.33
CA LEU A 209 17.53 6.88 -2.45
C LEU A 209 16.08 7.37 -2.33
N MET A 210 15.86 8.68 -2.27
CA MET A 210 14.52 9.28 -2.22
C MET A 210 13.80 9.14 -3.56
N LEU A 211 14.51 9.26 -4.69
CA LEU A 211 13.95 8.94 -6.00
C LEU A 211 13.53 7.47 -6.10
N LEU A 212 14.40 6.56 -5.64
CA LEU A 212 14.12 5.12 -5.61
C LEU A 212 12.90 4.81 -4.75
N TRP A 213 12.85 5.39 -3.54
CA TRP A 213 11.70 5.23 -2.64
C TRP A 213 10.41 5.67 -3.29
N MET A 214 10.39 6.88 -3.86
CA MET A 214 9.21 7.44 -4.50
C MET A 214 8.74 6.56 -5.66
N GLY A 215 9.65 6.15 -6.54
CA GLY A 215 9.30 5.35 -7.71
C GLY A 215 8.79 3.96 -7.34
N VAL A 216 9.44 3.25 -6.42
CA VAL A 216 9.00 1.90 -5.98
C VAL A 216 7.57 1.93 -5.44
N PHE A 217 7.25 2.89 -4.58
CA PHE A 217 5.92 2.95 -3.99
C PHE A 217 4.84 3.40 -4.97
N ILE A 218 5.16 4.30 -5.92
CA ILE A 218 4.23 4.70 -6.99
C ILE A 218 4.00 3.52 -7.94
N LEU A 219 5.06 2.93 -8.48
CA LEU A 219 4.97 1.88 -9.50
C LEU A 219 4.17 0.67 -9.01
N MET A 220 4.47 0.18 -7.81
CA MET A 220 3.81 -0.98 -7.24
C MET A 220 2.32 -0.72 -6.97
N HIS A 221 1.99 0.32 -6.21
CA HIS A 221 0.59 0.59 -5.85
C HIS A 221 -0.25 1.00 -7.06
N SER A 222 0.36 1.61 -8.07
CA SER A 222 -0.30 1.88 -9.35
C SER A 222 -0.69 0.63 -10.14
N TYR A 223 -0.06 -0.52 -9.92
CA TYR A 223 -0.50 -1.78 -10.55
C TYR A 223 -1.58 -2.51 -9.74
N HIS A 224 -1.63 -2.29 -8.43
CA HIS A 224 -2.55 -3.00 -7.54
C HIS A 224 -4.02 -2.62 -7.79
N PRO A 225 -4.96 -3.55 -8.02
CA PRO A 225 -6.35 -3.23 -8.38
C PRO A 225 -7.16 -2.58 -7.24
N VAL A 226 -6.69 -2.63 -5.99
CA VAL A 226 -7.28 -1.87 -4.87
C VAL A 226 -6.45 -0.61 -4.66
N LYS A 227 -7.07 0.54 -4.85
CA LYS A 227 -6.54 1.87 -4.58
C LYS A 227 -7.17 2.44 -3.32
N VAL A 228 -6.33 2.71 -2.34
CA VAL A 228 -6.70 3.37 -1.09
C VAL A 228 -5.58 4.32 -0.68
N ASP A 229 -5.91 5.37 0.07
CA ASP A 229 -4.97 6.44 0.39
C ASP A 229 -3.73 5.94 1.16
N ARG A 230 -3.93 4.97 2.06
CA ARG A 230 -2.86 4.44 2.94
C ARG A 230 -1.65 3.87 2.18
N TYR A 231 -1.83 3.47 0.94
CA TYR A 231 -0.80 2.88 0.08
C TYR A 231 0.20 3.91 -0.45
N ILE A 232 -0.23 5.15 -0.68
CA ILE A 232 0.65 6.21 -1.20
C ILE A 232 1.41 6.95 -0.10
N VAL A 233 1.02 6.80 1.17
CA VAL A 233 1.56 7.55 2.32
C VAL A 233 3.09 7.46 2.41
N ALA A 234 3.67 6.30 2.10
CA ALA A 234 5.12 6.12 2.12
C ALA A 234 5.86 7.02 1.11
N THR A 235 5.20 7.47 0.04
CA THR A 235 5.76 8.43 -0.93
C THR A 235 5.81 9.86 -0.38
N PHE A 236 5.11 10.17 0.72
CA PHE A 236 5.14 11.52 1.29
C PHE A 236 6.52 11.85 1.85
N ILE A 237 7.27 10.84 2.30
CA ILE A 237 8.67 11.01 2.76
C ILE A 237 9.54 11.61 1.65
N PRO A 238 9.67 11.00 0.45
CA PRO A 238 10.44 11.60 -0.63
C PRO A 238 9.84 12.90 -1.18
N ILE A 239 8.51 13.06 -1.20
CA ILE A 239 7.88 14.34 -1.58
C ILE A 239 8.32 15.48 -0.66
N ILE A 240 8.25 15.27 0.66
CA ILE A 240 8.69 16.25 1.66
C ILE A 240 10.20 16.49 1.56
N TYR A 241 10.99 15.44 1.32
CA TYR A 241 12.44 15.58 1.10
C TYR A 241 12.77 16.53 -0.05
N PHE A 242 12.15 16.33 -1.23
CA PHE A 242 12.39 17.18 -2.39
C PHE A 242 11.85 18.61 -2.19
N MET A 243 10.74 18.77 -1.47
CA MET A 243 10.25 20.08 -1.04
C MET A 243 11.29 20.82 -0.17
N ILE A 244 11.85 20.16 0.85
CA ILE A 244 12.90 20.72 1.72
C ILE A 244 14.14 21.08 0.89
N LYS A 245 14.53 20.23 -0.05
CA LYS A 245 15.66 20.48 -0.96
C LYS A 245 15.45 21.76 -1.78
N THR A 246 14.23 22.01 -2.26
CA THR A 246 13.90 23.26 -2.95
C THR A 246 14.02 24.46 -2.03
N ILE A 247 13.35 24.43 -0.87
CA ILE A 247 13.32 25.56 0.07
C ILE A 247 14.74 25.93 0.53
N THR A 248 15.60 24.94 0.79
CA THR A 248 17.00 25.18 1.21
C THR A 248 17.89 25.70 0.08
N LYS A 249 17.46 25.58 -1.19
CA LYS A 249 18.20 26.05 -2.37
C LYS A 249 17.75 27.42 -2.87
N ILE A 250 16.58 27.89 -2.47
CA ILE A 250 16.11 29.25 -2.80
C ILE A 250 17.08 30.26 -2.18
N PRO A 251 17.59 31.27 -2.93
CA PRO A 251 18.46 32.30 -2.38
C PRO A 251 17.77 33.05 -1.23
N HIS A 252 18.41 33.12 -0.06
CA HIS A 252 17.88 33.80 1.11
C HIS A 252 18.99 34.59 1.82
N LYS A 253 18.63 35.73 2.41
CA LYS A 253 19.56 36.59 3.16
C LYS A 253 19.94 36.02 4.53
N ASN A 254 19.03 35.28 5.18
CA ASN A 254 19.22 34.73 6.52
C ASN A 254 19.22 33.20 6.50
N ILE A 255 20.24 32.58 7.09
CA ILE A 255 20.40 31.11 7.16
C ILE A 255 19.22 30.39 7.82
N LYS A 256 18.45 31.09 8.68
CA LYS A 256 17.25 30.53 9.35
C LYS A 256 15.99 30.57 8.49
N THR A 257 15.99 31.28 7.35
CA THR A 257 14.80 31.44 6.50
C THR A 257 14.19 30.11 6.05
N PRO A 258 14.95 29.11 5.58
CA PRO A 258 14.40 27.81 5.22
C PRO A 258 13.63 27.13 6.36
N THR A 259 14.21 27.15 7.57
CA THR A 259 13.58 26.56 8.77
C THR A 259 12.30 27.28 9.14
N ILE A 260 12.27 28.61 9.03
CA ILE A 260 11.07 29.41 9.30
C ILE A 260 9.96 29.08 8.29
N ILE A 261 10.29 28.97 7.00
CA ILE A 261 9.32 28.59 5.96
C ILE A 261 8.74 27.20 6.25
N LEU A 262 9.60 26.23 6.58
CA LEU A 262 9.17 24.86 6.94
C LEU A 262 8.27 24.85 8.18
N LEU A 263 8.60 25.66 9.19
CA LEU A 263 7.78 25.80 10.39
C LEU A 263 6.40 26.40 10.09
N ILE A 264 6.33 27.43 9.24
CA ILE A 264 5.06 28.03 8.80
C ILE A 264 4.21 26.99 8.05
N LEU A 265 4.81 26.24 7.12
CA LEU A 265 4.12 25.16 6.40
C LEU A 265 3.57 24.10 7.37
N LEU A 266 4.37 23.71 8.37
CA LEU A 266 3.94 22.76 9.40
C LEU A 266 2.76 23.32 10.22
N ILE A 267 2.82 24.57 10.64
CA ILE A 267 1.74 25.23 11.41
C ILE A 267 0.45 25.28 10.60
N ILE A 268 0.52 25.53 9.28
CA ILE A 268 -0.66 25.54 8.40
C ILE A 268 -1.22 24.12 8.21
N LEU A 269 -0.38 23.08 8.20
CA LEU A 269 -0.83 21.69 8.08
C LEU A 269 -1.64 21.22 9.30
N LEU A 270 -1.36 21.72 10.50
CA LEU A 270 -2.04 21.29 11.73
C LEU A 270 -3.57 21.44 11.67
N PRO A 271 -4.15 22.63 11.38
CA PRO A 271 -5.59 22.79 11.31
C PRO A 271 -6.21 22.02 10.14
N ILE A 272 -5.51 21.86 9.01
CA ILE A 272 -6.00 21.06 7.87
C ILE A 272 -6.17 19.60 8.28
N ASN A 273 -5.14 19.02 8.91
CA ASN A 273 -5.20 17.64 9.38
C ASN A 273 -6.22 17.46 10.51
N ALA A 274 -6.32 18.42 11.44
CA ALA A 274 -7.33 18.38 12.50
C ALA A 274 -8.75 18.40 11.93
N SER A 275 -9.02 19.25 10.93
CA SER A 275 -10.31 19.32 10.24
C SER A 275 -10.63 18.01 9.53
N TYR A 276 -9.65 17.40 8.84
CA TYR A 276 -9.82 16.12 8.18
C TYR A 276 -10.09 14.99 9.18
N MET A 277 -9.36 14.94 10.30
CA MET A 277 -9.62 13.95 11.35
C MET A 277 -11.02 14.12 11.98
N ALA A 278 -11.46 15.35 12.19
CA ALA A 278 -12.78 15.64 12.73
C ALA A 278 -13.92 15.22 11.78
N SER A 279 -13.69 15.19 10.47
CA SER A 279 -14.70 14.75 9.51
C SER A 279 -14.79 13.22 9.35
N LEU A 280 -13.79 12.46 9.84
CA LEU A 280 -13.79 11.00 9.78
C LEU A 280 -14.63 10.32 10.88
N THR A 281 -15.14 11.06 11.87
CA THR A 281 -15.73 10.48 13.10
C THR A 281 -17.17 9.98 12.96
N HIS A 282 -17.67 9.77 11.75
CA HIS A 282 -19.04 9.29 11.54
C HIS A 282 -19.08 7.76 11.58
N PRO A 283 -19.85 7.15 12.51
CA PRO A 283 -19.99 5.69 12.55
C PRO A 283 -20.68 5.22 11.28
N ASN A 284 -20.13 4.18 10.65
CA ASN A 284 -20.80 3.51 9.54
C ASN A 284 -21.82 2.50 10.09
N GLU A 285 -23.08 2.70 9.73
CA GLU A 285 -24.20 1.82 10.07
C GLU A 285 -23.92 0.37 9.64
N HIS A 286 -23.41 0.15 8.43
CA HIS A 286 -23.06 -1.18 7.94
C HIS A 286 -22.03 -1.91 8.82
N THR A 287 -20.95 -1.22 9.22
CA THR A 287 -19.95 -1.83 10.14
C THR A 287 -20.52 -2.09 11.53
N THR A 288 -21.54 -1.33 11.93
CA THR A 288 -22.25 -1.56 13.19
C THR A 288 -23.10 -2.83 13.08
N ASP A 289 -23.79 -3.03 11.95
CA ASP A 289 -24.57 -4.22 11.67
C ASP A 289 -23.71 -5.47 11.51
N GLU A 290 -22.54 -5.39 10.86
CA GLU A 290 -21.56 -6.49 10.78
C GLU A 290 -21.16 -6.95 12.20
N LYS A 291 -20.87 -5.98 13.09
CA LYS A 291 -20.50 -6.25 14.48
C LYS A 291 -21.65 -6.87 15.26
N ASN A 292 -22.87 -6.35 15.11
CA ASN A 292 -24.06 -6.85 15.77
C ASN A 292 -24.40 -8.28 15.30
N THR A 293 -24.35 -8.52 14.00
CA THR A 293 -24.54 -9.84 13.37
C THR A 293 -23.52 -10.85 13.90
N ALA A 294 -22.25 -10.47 13.97
CA ALA A 294 -21.21 -11.33 14.52
C ALA A 294 -21.40 -11.64 16.01
N ASN A 295 -21.88 -10.67 16.80
CA ASN A 295 -22.18 -10.91 18.21
C ASN A 295 -23.40 -11.83 18.38
N TRP A 296 -24.45 -11.64 17.56
CA TRP A 296 -25.61 -12.52 17.54
C TRP A 296 -25.20 -13.98 17.28
N LEU A 297 -24.33 -14.23 16.29
CA LEU A 297 -23.88 -15.59 15.99
C LEU A 297 -23.13 -16.25 17.17
N LYS A 298 -22.32 -15.48 17.91
CA LYS A 298 -21.62 -15.98 19.10
C LYS A 298 -22.57 -16.36 20.23
N GLU A 299 -23.67 -15.63 20.37
CA GLU A 299 -24.70 -15.90 21.37
C GLU A 299 -25.58 -17.08 20.95
N TYR A 300 -25.89 -17.17 19.65
CA TYR A 300 -26.70 -18.24 19.06
C TYR A 300 -26.00 -19.60 19.12
N ASP A 301 -24.73 -19.67 18.71
CA ASP A 301 -23.94 -20.89 18.73
C ASP A 301 -22.62 -20.68 19.50
N PRO A 302 -22.54 -21.07 20.78
CA PRO A 302 -21.29 -21.01 21.55
C PRO A 302 -20.15 -21.88 20.97
N ASN A 303 -20.47 -22.86 20.13
CA ASN A 303 -19.51 -23.78 19.51
C ASN A 303 -19.10 -23.37 18.10
N TYR A 304 -19.51 -22.19 17.61
CA TYR A 304 -19.15 -21.68 16.27
C TYR A 304 -17.63 -21.69 16.00
N MET A 305 -16.83 -21.65 17.07
CA MET A 305 -15.36 -21.76 17.03
C MET A 305 -14.85 -23.10 16.49
N ASN A 306 -15.67 -24.15 16.41
CA ASN A 306 -15.33 -25.44 15.81
C ASN A 306 -15.86 -25.62 14.38
N GLU A 307 -16.72 -24.72 13.91
CA GLU A 307 -17.43 -24.83 12.63
C GLU A 307 -16.78 -24.05 11.49
N ASN A 308 -16.83 -24.52 10.23
CA ASN A 308 -16.33 -23.69 9.13
C ASN A 308 -17.31 -22.56 8.82
N LEU A 309 -16.78 -21.36 8.60
CA LEU A 309 -17.55 -20.13 8.40
C LEU A 309 -17.15 -19.50 7.08
N ALA A 310 -18.12 -19.04 6.31
CA ALA A 310 -17.89 -18.28 5.09
C ALA A 310 -18.66 -16.96 5.10
N SER A 311 -18.16 -15.97 4.36
CA SER A 311 -18.84 -14.70 4.16
C SER A 311 -18.31 -13.99 2.92
N ASP A 312 -19.16 -13.21 2.26
CA ASP A 312 -18.73 -12.27 1.23
C ASP A 312 -17.86 -11.12 1.79
N ARG A 313 -17.91 -10.88 3.11
CA ARG A 313 -17.01 -10.00 3.86
C ARG A 313 -16.17 -10.77 4.88
N GLY A 314 -15.57 -11.88 4.45
CA GLY A 314 -14.76 -12.78 5.28
C GLY A 314 -13.74 -12.12 6.19
N VAL A 315 -13.05 -11.05 5.76
CA VAL A 315 -12.07 -10.33 6.61
C VAL A 315 -12.76 -9.61 7.79
N ALA A 316 -13.91 -8.97 7.55
CA ALA A 316 -14.66 -8.27 8.59
C ALA A 316 -15.19 -9.25 9.63
N PHE A 317 -15.83 -10.33 9.18
CA PHE A 317 -16.33 -11.37 10.08
C PHE A 317 -15.21 -12.13 10.77
N SER A 318 -14.06 -12.33 10.12
CA SER A 318 -12.90 -12.90 10.80
C SER A 318 -12.46 -12.07 12.00
N TRP A 319 -12.49 -10.75 11.83
CA TRP A 319 -12.14 -9.81 12.89
C TRP A 319 -13.15 -9.80 14.03
N TYR A 320 -14.44 -9.74 13.73
CA TYR A 320 -15.48 -9.66 14.76
C TYR A 320 -15.68 -10.99 15.47
N LEU A 321 -15.67 -12.11 14.75
CA LEU A 321 -15.82 -13.46 15.30
C LEU A 321 -14.54 -14.00 15.95
N LYS A 322 -13.38 -13.33 15.76
CA LYS A 322 -12.07 -13.78 16.27
C LYS A 322 -11.69 -15.19 15.78
N LYS A 323 -12.11 -15.53 14.58
CA LYS A 323 -11.93 -16.82 13.92
C LYS A 323 -11.81 -16.63 12.44
N TYR A 324 -10.97 -17.39 11.75
CA TYR A 324 -10.89 -17.32 10.30
C TYR A 324 -12.25 -17.64 9.64
N THR A 325 -12.72 -16.72 8.81
CA THR A 325 -13.93 -16.85 7.99
C THR A 325 -13.50 -16.79 6.53
N TYR A 326 -13.84 -17.84 5.77
CA TYR A 326 -13.53 -17.95 4.35
C TYR A 326 -14.22 -16.84 3.57
N THR A 327 -13.46 -16.09 2.78
CA THR A 327 -14.03 -15.08 1.87
C THR A 327 -14.64 -15.79 0.66
N SER A 328 -15.98 -15.83 0.60
CA SER A 328 -16.74 -16.43 -0.49
C SER A 328 -17.68 -15.38 -1.06
N ILE A 329 -17.26 -14.72 -2.14
CA ILE A 329 -18.02 -13.63 -2.76
C ILE A 329 -18.72 -14.19 -4.00
N PRO A 330 -20.06 -14.34 -4.02
CA PRO A 330 -20.82 -15.03 -5.07
C PRO A 330 -20.42 -14.61 -6.48
N ARG A 331 -20.43 -13.30 -6.78
CA ARG A 331 -20.04 -12.79 -8.11
C ARG A 331 -18.58 -13.06 -8.52
N VAL A 332 -17.66 -13.17 -7.55
CA VAL A 332 -16.24 -13.51 -7.84
C VAL A 332 -16.12 -14.99 -8.17
N LEU A 333 -16.92 -15.82 -7.51
CA LEU A 333 -17.03 -17.24 -7.83
C LEU A 333 -17.62 -17.41 -9.24
N GLU A 334 -18.70 -16.69 -9.56
CA GLU A 334 -19.33 -16.73 -10.88
C GLU A 334 -18.36 -16.35 -12.01
N ALA A 335 -17.54 -15.30 -11.80
CA ALA A 335 -16.50 -14.89 -12.75
C ALA A 335 -15.43 -15.98 -12.99
N ASN A 336 -15.29 -16.92 -12.05
CA ASN A 336 -14.38 -18.07 -12.14
C ASN A 336 -15.12 -19.38 -12.46
N ASN A 337 -16.36 -19.32 -12.97
CA ASN A 337 -17.22 -20.48 -13.26
C ASN A 337 -17.45 -21.40 -12.05
N GLN A 338 -17.54 -20.82 -10.85
CA GLN A 338 -17.84 -21.52 -9.61
C GLN A 338 -19.12 -20.94 -8.98
N THR A 339 -19.97 -21.78 -8.43
CA THR A 339 -21.18 -21.34 -7.70
C THR A 339 -20.88 -21.14 -6.22
N ILE A 340 -21.72 -20.36 -5.54
CA ILE A 340 -21.62 -20.21 -4.07
C ILE A 340 -21.82 -21.56 -3.37
N ASP A 341 -22.74 -22.39 -3.85
CA ASP A 341 -22.99 -23.73 -3.29
C ASP A 341 -21.74 -24.62 -3.34
N GLU A 342 -21.06 -24.68 -4.50
CA GLU A 342 -19.81 -25.44 -4.66
C GLU A 342 -18.70 -24.90 -3.75
N ALA A 343 -18.60 -23.58 -3.60
CA ALA A 343 -17.62 -22.97 -2.72
C ALA A 343 -17.87 -23.35 -1.26
N LEU A 344 -19.12 -23.26 -0.79
CA LEU A 344 -19.49 -23.60 0.59
C LEU A 344 -19.36 -25.10 0.88
N GLU A 345 -19.67 -25.95 -0.10
CA GLU A 345 -19.48 -27.40 0.01
C GLU A 345 -18.00 -27.78 0.09
N SER A 346 -17.14 -27.15 -0.73
CA SER A 346 -15.70 -27.43 -0.77
C SER A 346 -14.98 -27.21 0.56
N ILE A 347 -15.47 -26.26 1.37
CA ILE A 347 -14.95 -25.97 2.71
C ILE A 347 -15.82 -26.56 3.82
N ASN A 348 -16.89 -27.29 3.48
CA ASN A 348 -17.90 -27.78 4.40
C ASN A 348 -18.37 -26.70 5.40
N SER A 349 -18.79 -25.54 4.89
CA SER A 349 -19.18 -24.39 5.71
C SER A 349 -20.46 -24.70 6.48
N THR A 350 -20.49 -24.47 7.78
CA THR A 350 -21.70 -24.61 8.61
C THR A 350 -22.55 -23.35 8.51
N TYR A 351 -21.90 -22.19 8.47
CA TYR A 351 -22.57 -20.90 8.31
C TYR A 351 -22.04 -20.14 7.11
N TYR A 352 -22.92 -19.38 6.45
CA TYR A 352 -22.56 -18.35 5.49
C TYR A 352 -23.20 -17.02 5.89
N ILE A 353 -22.40 -15.96 5.94
CA ILE A 353 -22.85 -14.62 6.29
C ILE A 353 -22.85 -13.76 5.03
N ASP A 354 -24.04 -13.41 4.56
CA ASP A 354 -24.23 -12.50 3.44
C ASP A 354 -24.37 -11.07 3.95
N SER A 355 -23.36 -10.25 3.67
CA SER A 355 -23.31 -8.86 4.11
C SER A 355 -23.61 -7.87 2.99
N THR A 356 -23.32 -8.22 1.74
CA THR A 356 -23.37 -7.29 0.59
C THR A 356 -23.85 -7.90 -0.71
N SER A 357 -24.06 -9.22 -0.76
CA SER A 357 -24.38 -9.94 -2.00
C SER A 357 -25.88 -10.02 -2.24
N ASN A 358 -26.70 -9.78 -1.22
CA ASN A 358 -28.17 -9.79 -1.29
C ASN A 358 -28.72 -11.08 -1.93
N LEU A 359 -28.14 -12.22 -1.58
CA LEU A 359 -28.64 -13.52 -1.97
C LEU A 359 -30.05 -13.72 -1.42
N THR A 360 -30.85 -14.41 -2.22
CA THR A 360 -32.22 -14.78 -1.85
C THR A 360 -32.27 -16.16 -1.23
N ASP A 361 -31.49 -17.11 -1.76
CA ASP A 361 -31.44 -18.50 -1.32
C ASP A 361 -30.06 -19.11 -1.58
N ILE A 362 -29.70 -20.15 -0.81
CA ILE A 362 -28.47 -20.94 -0.96
C ILE A 362 -28.84 -22.41 -0.77
N LYS A 363 -28.48 -23.26 -1.72
CA LYS A 363 -28.96 -24.64 -1.72
C LYS A 363 -28.41 -25.40 -0.51
N GLY A 364 -29.32 -26.00 0.27
CA GLY A 364 -28.94 -26.77 1.46
C GLY A 364 -28.66 -25.91 2.70
N TYR A 365 -28.97 -24.62 2.65
CA TYR A 365 -28.93 -23.72 3.80
C TYR A 365 -30.31 -23.09 4.04
N HIS A 366 -30.54 -22.63 5.26
CA HIS A 366 -31.72 -21.83 5.63
C HIS A 366 -31.30 -20.58 6.40
N ILE A 367 -32.09 -19.51 6.32
CA ILE A 367 -31.80 -18.25 7.01
C ILE A 367 -32.14 -18.39 8.49
N ILE A 368 -31.18 -18.07 9.36
CA ILE A 368 -31.35 -18.07 10.83
C ILE A 368 -31.31 -16.67 11.44
N TYR A 369 -30.81 -15.68 10.70
CA TYR A 369 -30.73 -14.29 11.12
C TYR A 369 -30.90 -13.34 9.95
N ASN A 370 -31.53 -12.20 10.22
CA ASN A 370 -31.69 -11.10 9.31
C ASN A 370 -31.65 -9.77 10.07
N SER A 371 -30.76 -8.85 9.68
CA SER A 371 -30.64 -7.54 10.33
C SER A 371 -31.85 -6.62 10.09
N ASN A 372 -32.69 -6.90 9.08
CA ASN A 372 -33.85 -6.08 8.66
C ASN A 372 -33.52 -4.59 8.44
N ASN A 373 -32.26 -4.25 8.15
CA ASN A 373 -31.88 -2.87 7.83
C ASN A 373 -32.32 -2.52 6.40
N THR A 374 -33.03 -1.41 6.25
CA THR A 374 -33.62 -0.94 4.98
C THR A 374 -32.59 -0.49 3.94
N GLN A 375 -31.34 -0.23 4.33
CA GLN A 375 -30.28 0.18 3.41
C GLN A 375 -29.36 -0.97 2.98
N GLN A 376 -28.94 -1.83 3.91
CA GLN A 376 -28.09 -3.00 3.65
C GLN A 376 -28.43 -4.14 4.62
N GLU A 377 -29.15 -5.14 4.12
CA GLU A 377 -29.62 -6.30 4.88
C GLU A 377 -28.50 -7.33 5.03
N ILE A 378 -28.17 -7.73 6.27
CA ILE A 378 -27.19 -8.79 6.56
C ILE A 378 -27.94 -10.05 6.98
N LYS A 379 -27.64 -11.18 6.32
CA LYS A 379 -28.27 -12.48 6.58
C LYS A 379 -27.25 -13.51 7.02
N ILE A 380 -27.64 -14.39 7.93
CA ILE A 380 -26.89 -15.61 8.24
C ILE A 380 -27.67 -16.82 7.76
N TYR A 381 -27.00 -17.63 6.96
CA TYR A 381 -27.46 -18.91 6.46
C TYR A 381 -26.78 -20.03 7.24
N GLN A 382 -27.54 -21.04 7.68
CA GLN A 382 -27.03 -22.24 8.34
C GLN A 382 -27.31 -23.46 7.47
N LYS A 383 -26.31 -24.35 7.35
CA LYS A 383 -26.43 -25.61 6.62
C LYS A 383 -27.48 -26.52 7.29
N ASN A 384 -28.34 -27.12 6.48
CA ASN A 384 -29.38 -28.06 6.93
C ASN A 384 -28.81 -29.35 7.54
#